data_AF-A0A9C8AD29-F1
#
_entry.id   AF-A0A9C8AD29-F1
#
_cell.length_a   1.000
_cell.length_b   1.000
_cell.length_c   1.000
_cell.angle_alpha   90.00
_cell.angle_beta   90.00
_cell.angle_gamma   90.00
#
_symmetry.space_group_name_H-M   'P 1'
#
loop_
_entity.id
_entity.type
_entity.pdbx_description
1 polymer ?
#
loop_
_entity_poly.entity_id
_entity_poly.type
_entity_poly.pdbx_seq_one_letter_code
_entity_poly.pdbx_strand_id
1 'polypeptide(L)'
;MIKKATFGICLFACFQSANAQSSYSYECNRPDSANLFNATICIDGKQFQYEGGSKVEDLVDQFDEEQLKAYFAGYNENTSTGLFRLDFRGIPIQVSFPNSGAGDGSTLLVFEVPSLDLREEFSGTDRDDSKELLKDYLKKDGERLLKESIKQSPVDPIAGNPASMQSKMVDDAFNAGTQGDFGVTQNKVGLGARFGRYNQGGKSITSYSLPLSFSFQLGGGKELMFRFPMSYMEVEEAKAYSVGFGTGLKVPVVKDKWSLTPALSYGIAGSPDLGSAAQMLSTSLTSDVVLIKHPMFSVRMGNMVGYYKTLPFKIKDYDVDIDLTNIMLRNGFMLSVPIGTVIGPKLNFNTFITDTRFFGDDLYTEQYNEVGFSFNTKKGGFGIGMTYLYADEDTDAFKVNFGFQF
;
A
#
# COMPACT_ATOMS: atom_id res chain seq x y z
N MET A 1 65.55 -12.43 8.47
CA MET A 1 66.48 -12.14 7.37
C MET A 1 66.11 -13.00 6.17
N ILE A 2 65.81 -12.36 5.02
CA ILE A 2 65.90 -12.89 3.63
C ILE A 2 64.86 -13.98 3.26
N LYS A 3 63.72 -13.67 2.60
CA LYS A 3 63.46 -13.39 1.16
C LYS A 3 63.85 -14.50 0.16
N LYS A 4 62.84 -15.10 -0.49
CA LYS A 4 62.68 -15.47 -1.93
C LYS A 4 61.27 -16.08 -2.05
N ALA A 5 60.23 -15.51 -2.68
CA ALA A 5 60.04 -14.98 -4.03
C ALA A 5 60.21 -16.03 -5.14
N THR A 6 59.08 -16.61 -5.59
CA THR A 6 58.91 -17.14 -6.95
C THR A 6 57.46 -16.96 -7.37
N PHE A 7 57.32 -16.51 -8.62
CA PHE A 7 56.16 -15.99 -9.34
C PHE A 7 55.54 -17.10 -10.20
N GLY A 8 54.25 -17.00 -10.50
CA GLY A 8 53.52 -17.84 -11.49
C GLY A 8 52.02 -17.80 -11.18
N ILE A 9 51.24 -16.84 -11.69
CA ILE A 9 50.58 -16.76 -13.01
C ILE A 9 49.57 -17.91 -13.23
N CYS A 10 48.35 -17.53 -13.63
CA CYS A 10 47.14 -18.31 -13.97
C CYS A 10 46.23 -18.63 -12.77
N LEU A 11 44.93 -18.32 -12.75
CA LEU A 11 44.02 -17.77 -13.76
C LEU A 11 42.87 -17.13 -12.96
N PHE A 12 42.51 -15.88 -13.28
CA PHE A 12 41.27 -15.27 -12.81
C PHE A 12 40.11 -16.08 -13.41
N ALA A 13 39.46 -16.93 -12.63
CA ALA A 13 38.15 -17.44 -12.97
C ALA A 13 37.15 -16.32 -12.69
N CYS A 14 36.85 -15.53 -13.72
CA CYS A 14 35.62 -14.75 -13.77
C CYS A 14 34.45 -15.71 -13.47
N PHE A 15 33.78 -15.51 -12.34
CA PHE A 15 32.37 -15.85 -12.23
C PHE A 15 31.63 -14.94 -13.20
N GLN A 16 31.53 -15.37 -14.46
CA GLN A 16 30.42 -14.95 -15.31
C GLN A 16 29.20 -15.64 -14.73
N SER A 17 28.27 -14.86 -14.20
CA SER A 17 26.87 -15.25 -14.16
C SER A 17 26.52 -15.69 -15.58
N ALA A 18 26.25 -16.97 -15.76
CA ALA A 18 25.65 -17.47 -16.99
C ALA A 18 24.23 -16.89 -17.03
N ASN A 19 24.10 -15.70 -17.62
CA ASN A 19 22.85 -15.27 -18.22
C ASN A 19 22.52 -16.35 -19.25
N ALA A 20 21.66 -17.29 -18.87
CA ALA A 20 20.95 -18.11 -19.83
C ALA A 20 20.04 -17.15 -20.60
N GLN A 21 20.59 -16.48 -21.62
CA GLN A 21 19.80 -15.81 -22.64
C GLN A 21 18.92 -16.88 -23.25
N SER A 22 17.64 -16.89 -22.89
CA SER A 22 16.62 -17.53 -23.69
C SER A 22 16.80 -17.01 -25.11
N SER A 23 17.14 -17.88 -26.05
CA SER A 23 17.47 -17.53 -27.43
C SER A 23 16.22 -17.10 -28.19
N TYR A 24 15.69 -15.92 -27.86
CA TYR A 24 14.76 -15.19 -28.69
C TYR A 24 15.60 -14.36 -29.67
N SER A 25 15.50 -14.65 -30.96
CA SER A 25 16.25 -13.95 -32.01
C SER A 25 15.64 -12.58 -32.37
N TYR A 26 14.77 -12.03 -31.51
CA TYR A 26 14.01 -10.81 -31.76
C TYR A 26 13.86 -9.98 -30.47
N GLU A 27 13.89 -8.65 -30.62
CA GLU A 27 13.62 -7.71 -29.52
C GLU A 27 12.14 -7.77 -29.16
N CYS A 28 11.81 -8.38 -28.03
CA CYS A 28 10.53 -8.15 -27.37
C CYS A 28 10.70 -6.90 -26.52
N ASN A 29 9.91 -5.84 -26.69
CA ASN A 29 10.06 -4.63 -25.87
C ASN A 29 9.33 -4.78 -24.53
N ARG A 30 9.68 -3.96 -23.53
CA ARG A 30 8.84 -3.82 -22.34
C ARG A 30 7.59 -2.99 -22.69
N PRO A 31 6.45 -3.20 -22.02
CA PRO A 31 5.31 -2.29 -22.15
C PRO A 31 5.73 -0.87 -21.75
N ASP A 32 5.23 0.14 -22.47
CA ASP A 32 5.56 1.56 -22.30
C ASP A 32 4.29 2.37 -21.95
N SER A 33 3.54 1.89 -20.97
CA SER A 33 2.24 2.44 -20.60
C SER A 33 2.19 2.77 -19.11
N ALA A 34 1.49 3.84 -18.77
CA ALA A 34 1.26 4.25 -17.39
C ALA A 34 0.15 3.45 -16.69
N ASN A 35 -0.55 2.51 -17.34
CA ASN A 35 -1.67 1.76 -16.75
C ASN A 35 -1.20 0.76 -15.67
N LEU A 36 -2.12 0.28 -14.83
CA LEU A 36 -1.79 -0.62 -13.71
C LEU A 36 -1.29 -1.99 -14.14
N PHE A 37 -1.85 -2.52 -15.22
CA PHE A 37 -1.48 -3.82 -15.74
C PHE A 37 -1.23 -3.69 -17.23
N ASN A 38 -0.05 -4.06 -17.71
CA ASN A 38 0.29 -3.99 -19.13
C ASN A 38 0.98 -5.27 -19.60
N ALA A 39 0.94 -5.54 -20.90
CA ALA A 39 1.64 -6.69 -21.47
C ALA A 39 2.27 -6.36 -22.82
N THR A 40 3.46 -6.89 -23.07
CA THR A 40 4.01 -7.07 -24.41
C THR A 40 4.19 -8.55 -24.66
N ILE A 41 3.51 -9.05 -25.68
CA ILE A 41 3.44 -10.46 -26.04
C ILE A 41 4.22 -10.65 -27.33
N CYS A 42 5.17 -11.60 -27.32
CA CYS A 42 6.03 -11.85 -28.45
C CYS A 42 6.03 -13.34 -28.82
N ILE A 43 5.39 -13.66 -29.94
CA ILE A 43 5.18 -15.03 -30.42
C ILE A 43 5.80 -15.18 -31.80
N ASP A 44 6.68 -16.18 -31.95
CA ASP A 44 7.35 -16.52 -33.21
C ASP A 44 7.91 -15.30 -33.98
N GLY A 45 8.49 -14.34 -33.24
CA GLY A 45 9.10 -13.13 -33.79
C GLY A 45 8.14 -11.99 -34.14
N LYS A 46 6.84 -12.15 -33.88
CA LYS A 46 5.86 -11.06 -33.94
C LYS A 46 5.63 -10.50 -32.55
N GLN A 47 5.35 -9.20 -32.45
CA GLN A 47 5.05 -8.52 -31.19
C GLN A 47 3.63 -7.93 -31.22
N PHE A 48 2.92 -8.08 -30.11
CA PHE A 48 1.68 -7.38 -29.80
C PHE A 48 1.87 -6.64 -28.47
N GLN A 49 1.42 -5.38 -28.41
CA GLN A 49 1.41 -4.62 -27.17
C GLN A 49 -0.03 -4.46 -26.72
N TYR A 50 -0.30 -4.94 -25.52
CA TYR A 50 -1.51 -4.65 -24.79
C TYR A 50 -1.25 -3.42 -23.93
N GLU A 51 -1.82 -2.29 -24.34
CA GLU A 51 -1.81 -1.03 -23.56
C GLU A 51 -2.84 -1.07 -22.43
N GLY A 52 -2.76 -2.13 -21.65
CA GLY A 52 -3.21 -2.24 -20.27
C GLY A 52 -4.69 -2.12 -19.92
N GLY A 53 -4.99 -2.72 -18.76
CA GLY A 53 -6.27 -2.67 -18.09
C GLY A 53 -6.10 -2.24 -16.64
N SER A 54 -7.21 -1.99 -16.00
CA SER A 54 -7.24 -1.55 -14.59
C SER A 54 -7.42 -2.72 -13.64
N LYS A 55 -7.65 -3.92 -14.18
CA LYS A 55 -7.87 -5.15 -13.45
C LYS A 55 -6.83 -6.19 -13.82
N VAL A 56 -6.41 -6.96 -12.82
CA VAL A 56 -5.47 -8.06 -13.01
C VAL A 56 -6.05 -9.13 -13.93
N GLU A 57 -7.37 -9.34 -13.90
CA GLU A 57 -8.06 -10.29 -14.77
C GLU A 57 -7.85 -9.92 -16.25
N ASP A 58 -7.93 -8.62 -16.60
CA ASP A 58 -7.76 -8.17 -17.99
C ASP A 58 -6.36 -8.52 -18.53
N LEU A 59 -5.34 -8.52 -17.65
CA LEU A 59 -3.98 -8.93 -17.98
C LEU A 59 -3.88 -10.44 -18.16
N VAL A 60 -4.50 -11.22 -17.28
CA VAL A 60 -4.51 -12.69 -17.36
C VAL A 60 -5.24 -13.18 -18.61
N ASP A 61 -6.34 -12.53 -18.99
CA ASP A 61 -7.12 -12.88 -20.17
C ASP A 61 -6.30 -12.72 -21.47
N GLN A 62 -5.24 -11.88 -21.48
CA GLN A 62 -4.35 -11.76 -22.64
C GLN A 62 -3.55 -13.04 -22.94
N PHE A 63 -3.52 -13.99 -22.00
CA PHE A 63 -2.80 -15.26 -22.12
C PHE A 63 -3.69 -16.38 -22.67
N ASP A 64 -4.98 -16.13 -22.86
CA ASP A 64 -5.92 -17.12 -23.35
C ASP A 64 -5.65 -17.47 -24.81
N GLU A 65 -5.79 -18.75 -25.14
CA GLU A 65 -5.52 -19.25 -26.49
C GLU A 65 -6.35 -18.52 -27.56
N GLU A 66 -7.59 -18.17 -27.24
CA GLU A 66 -8.49 -17.42 -28.13
C GLU A 66 -7.95 -16.02 -28.43
N GLN A 67 -7.49 -15.29 -27.41
CA GLN A 67 -6.89 -13.95 -27.59
C GLN A 67 -5.58 -14.04 -28.37
N LEU A 68 -4.73 -15.01 -28.04
CA LEU A 68 -3.47 -15.21 -28.76
C LEU A 68 -3.69 -15.57 -30.23
N LYS A 69 -4.68 -16.40 -30.55
CA LYS A 69 -5.08 -16.68 -31.95
C LYS A 69 -5.62 -15.45 -32.67
N ALA A 70 -6.33 -14.56 -31.97
CA ALA A 70 -6.85 -13.32 -32.54
C ALA A 70 -5.72 -12.35 -32.92
N TYR A 71 -4.69 -12.22 -32.08
CA TYR A 71 -3.54 -11.33 -32.34
C TYR A 71 -2.49 -11.94 -33.27
N PHE A 72 -2.26 -13.25 -33.16
CA PHE A 72 -1.20 -13.96 -33.87
C PHE A 72 -1.80 -15.05 -34.76
N ALA A 73 -2.13 -14.66 -36.01
CA ALA A 73 -2.55 -15.61 -37.03
C ALA A 73 -1.50 -16.72 -37.20
N GLY A 74 -1.89 -17.96 -36.92
CA GLY A 74 -1.02 -19.14 -36.94
C GLY A 74 -0.48 -19.57 -35.57
N TYR A 75 -0.85 -18.89 -34.48
CA TYR A 75 -0.51 -19.34 -33.12
C TYR A 75 -1.03 -20.77 -32.91
N ASN A 76 -0.10 -21.64 -32.55
CA ASN A 76 -0.34 -22.99 -32.09
C ASN A 76 0.23 -23.12 -30.68
N GLU A 77 -0.66 -23.31 -29.72
CA GLU A 77 -0.32 -23.44 -28.32
C GLU A 77 0.74 -24.52 -28.05
N ASN A 78 0.77 -25.61 -28.80
CA ASN A 78 1.70 -26.70 -28.55
C ASN A 78 3.09 -26.48 -29.14
N THR A 79 3.25 -25.58 -30.13
CA THR A 79 4.50 -25.47 -30.91
C THR A 79 5.10 -24.06 -30.94
N SER A 80 4.30 -23.02 -30.76
CA SER A 80 4.77 -21.63 -30.92
C SER A 80 5.67 -21.25 -29.76
N THR A 81 6.75 -20.53 -30.03
CA THR A 81 7.59 -19.99 -28.95
C THR A 81 7.00 -18.67 -28.47
N GLY A 82 6.80 -18.52 -27.16
CA GLY A 82 6.19 -17.33 -26.57
C GLY A 82 7.10 -16.68 -25.54
N LEU A 83 7.22 -15.36 -25.59
CA LEU A 83 7.78 -14.51 -24.54
C LEU A 83 6.75 -13.44 -24.19
N PHE A 84 6.41 -13.34 -22.92
CA PHE A 84 5.41 -12.44 -22.41
C PHE A 84 6.04 -11.58 -21.33
N ARG A 85 6.02 -10.26 -21.53
CA ARG A 85 6.54 -9.28 -20.58
C ARG A 85 5.39 -8.51 -19.99
N LEU A 86 5.16 -8.68 -18.71
CA LEU A 86 4.06 -8.09 -17.98
C LEU A 86 4.58 -6.95 -17.12
N ASP A 87 3.73 -5.96 -16.94
CA ASP A 87 3.85 -5.01 -15.85
C ASP A 87 2.69 -5.28 -14.88
N PHE A 88 3.03 -5.75 -13.69
CA PHE A 88 2.08 -5.94 -12.59
C PHE A 88 2.27 -4.80 -11.60
N ARG A 89 1.51 -3.72 -11.78
CA ARG A 89 1.48 -2.55 -10.88
C ARG A 89 2.86 -1.90 -10.65
N GLY A 90 3.71 -1.87 -11.67
CA GLY A 90 5.09 -1.38 -11.64
C GLY A 90 6.14 -2.50 -11.54
N ILE A 91 5.73 -3.75 -11.33
CA ILE A 91 6.65 -4.89 -11.22
C ILE A 91 6.81 -5.54 -12.60
N PRO A 92 8.02 -5.56 -13.19
CA PRO A 92 8.26 -6.28 -14.42
C PRO A 92 8.24 -7.79 -14.14
N ILE A 93 7.38 -8.51 -14.85
CA ILE A 93 7.30 -9.97 -14.84
C ILE A 93 7.58 -10.49 -16.25
N GLN A 94 8.26 -11.61 -16.34
CA GLN A 94 8.47 -12.32 -17.59
C GLN A 94 7.95 -13.75 -17.49
N VAL A 95 7.11 -14.13 -18.45
CA VAL A 95 6.65 -15.52 -18.64
C VAL A 95 7.12 -15.97 -20.01
N SER A 96 7.59 -17.20 -20.13
CA SER A 96 8.02 -17.73 -21.42
C SER A 96 7.77 -19.20 -21.60
N PHE A 97 7.48 -19.58 -22.84
CA PHE A 97 7.57 -20.95 -23.33
C PHE A 97 8.72 -21.02 -24.33
N PRO A 98 9.96 -21.35 -23.87
CA PRO A 98 11.13 -21.42 -24.73
C PRO A 98 11.02 -22.56 -25.75
N ASN A 99 11.77 -22.45 -26.84
CA ASN A 99 11.85 -23.53 -27.83
C ASN A 99 12.77 -24.64 -27.32
N SER A 100 12.38 -25.91 -27.50
CA SER A 100 13.22 -27.07 -27.14
C SER A 100 14.40 -27.28 -28.10
N GLY A 101 14.47 -26.52 -29.20
CA GLY A 101 15.51 -26.61 -30.22
C GLY A 101 15.32 -27.75 -31.23
N ALA A 102 14.28 -28.59 -31.06
CA ALA A 102 14.04 -29.79 -31.89
C ALA A 102 12.92 -29.63 -32.94
N GLY A 103 12.31 -28.45 -33.08
CA GLY A 103 11.13 -28.25 -33.95
C GLY A 103 9.81 -28.71 -33.33
N ASP A 104 9.88 -29.40 -32.19
CA ASP A 104 8.75 -29.72 -31.33
C ASP A 104 8.62 -28.64 -30.25
N GLY A 105 7.41 -28.16 -29.98
CA GLY A 105 7.24 -27.14 -28.95
C GLY A 105 7.52 -27.66 -27.55
N SER A 106 7.73 -26.72 -26.63
CA SER A 106 8.03 -27.01 -25.24
C SER A 106 6.79 -26.81 -24.36
N THR A 107 6.61 -27.70 -23.37
CA THR A 107 5.67 -27.49 -22.26
C THR A 107 6.30 -26.70 -21.12
N LEU A 108 7.64 -26.59 -21.07
CA LEU A 108 8.33 -25.80 -20.05
C LEU A 108 7.84 -24.36 -20.06
N LEU A 109 7.28 -23.91 -18.94
CA LEU A 109 6.99 -22.52 -18.64
C LEU A 109 8.07 -21.99 -17.71
N VAL A 110 8.69 -20.87 -18.07
CA VAL A 110 9.64 -20.15 -17.20
C VAL A 110 8.99 -18.85 -16.75
N PHE A 111 8.91 -18.65 -15.43
CA PHE A 111 8.40 -17.46 -14.77
C PHE A 111 9.53 -16.72 -14.09
N GLU A 112 9.69 -15.44 -14.38
CA GLU A 112 10.77 -14.60 -13.85
C GLU A 112 10.24 -13.28 -13.33
N VAL A 113 10.74 -12.86 -12.16
CA VAL A 113 10.53 -11.53 -11.61
C VAL A 113 11.90 -10.93 -11.33
N PRO A 114 12.46 -10.15 -12.27
CA PRO A 114 13.84 -9.67 -12.19
C PRO A 114 14.15 -8.83 -10.95
N SER A 115 13.18 -8.02 -10.47
CA SER A 115 13.36 -7.22 -9.25
C SER A 115 13.55 -8.06 -7.99
N LEU A 116 13.13 -9.33 -8.03
CA LEU A 116 13.22 -10.29 -6.93
C LEU A 116 14.32 -11.33 -7.10
N ASP A 117 15.08 -11.31 -8.21
CA ASP A 117 15.97 -12.42 -8.61
C ASP A 117 15.24 -13.78 -8.53
N LEU A 118 13.96 -13.79 -8.92
CA LEU A 118 13.11 -14.97 -8.89
C LEU A 118 13.02 -15.56 -10.29
N ARG A 119 13.30 -16.85 -10.40
CA ARG A 119 13.11 -17.65 -11.61
C ARG A 119 12.59 -19.03 -11.22
N GLU A 120 11.41 -19.36 -11.69
CA GLU A 120 10.77 -20.66 -11.48
C GLU A 120 10.45 -21.33 -12.81
N GLU A 121 10.57 -22.64 -12.84
CA GLU A 121 10.40 -23.46 -14.04
C GLU A 121 9.34 -24.54 -13.80
N PHE A 122 8.31 -24.56 -14.65
CA PHE A 122 7.15 -25.44 -14.52
C PHE A 122 7.04 -26.32 -15.76
N SER A 123 7.04 -27.64 -15.58
CA SER A 123 6.93 -28.62 -16.68
C SER A 123 5.75 -29.56 -16.44
N GLY A 124 4.61 -29.21 -17.02
CA GLY A 124 3.39 -30.02 -17.06
C GLY A 124 3.38 -31.01 -18.22
N THR A 125 2.31 -31.82 -18.32
CA THR A 125 2.16 -32.77 -19.43
C THR A 125 1.81 -32.06 -20.75
N ASP A 126 1.17 -30.91 -20.65
CA ASP A 126 0.98 -29.93 -21.72
C ASP A 126 1.22 -28.49 -21.19
N ARG A 127 0.96 -27.47 -22.02
CA ARG A 127 1.14 -26.07 -21.61
C ARG A 127 0.09 -25.60 -20.62
N ASP A 128 -1.13 -26.12 -20.67
CA ASP A 128 -2.18 -25.75 -19.73
C ASP A 128 -1.87 -26.28 -18.33
N ASP A 129 -1.39 -27.52 -18.23
CA ASP A 129 -0.85 -28.08 -16.99
C ASP A 129 0.28 -27.21 -16.43
N SER A 130 1.15 -26.69 -17.31
CA SER A 130 2.28 -25.84 -16.89
C SER A 130 1.82 -24.46 -16.37
N LYS A 131 0.76 -23.89 -16.96
CA LYS A 131 0.10 -22.68 -16.44
C LYS A 131 -0.59 -22.95 -15.11
N GLU A 132 -1.26 -24.09 -14.94
CA GLU A 132 -1.89 -24.45 -13.66
C GLU A 132 -0.83 -24.68 -12.57
N LEU A 133 0.33 -25.25 -12.88
CA LEU A 133 1.45 -25.33 -11.93
C LEU A 133 1.96 -23.96 -11.50
N LEU A 134 2.13 -23.00 -12.44
CA LEU A 134 2.48 -21.62 -12.09
C LEU A 134 1.41 -20.97 -11.21
N LYS A 135 0.14 -21.15 -11.55
CA LYS A 135 -0.99 -20.61 -10.79
C LYS A 135 -1.01 -21.18 -9.37
N ASP A 136 -0.76 -22.47 -9.21
CA ASP A 136 -0.69 -23.12 -7.90
C ASP A 136 0.53 -22.68 -7.10
N TYR A 137 1.65 -22.38 -7.76
CA TYR A 137 2.79 -21.71 -7.13
C TYR A 137 2.41 -20.31 -6.64
N LEU A 138 1.82 -19.46 -7.49
CA LEU A 138 1.42 -18.10 -7.11
C LEU A 138 0.38 -18.07 -5.98
N LYS A 139 -0.49 -19.08 -5.88
CA LYS A 139 -1.43 -19.25 -4.76
C LYS A 139 -0.76 -19.54 -3.42
N LYS A 140 0.39 -20.23 -3.42
CA LYS A 140 1.07 -20.72 -2.21
C LYS A 140 2.28 -19.89 -1.80
N ASP A 141 3.02 -19.40 -2.80
CA ASP A 141 4.33 -18.78 -2.65
C ASP A 141 4.39 -17.40 -3.34
N GLY A 142 3.22 -16.82 -3.67
CA GLY A 142 3.10 -15.49 -4.28
C GLY A 142 3.41 -14.32 -3.35
N GLU A 143 3.74 -14.58 -2.08
CA GLU A 143 4.03 -13.58 -1.04
C GLU A 143 5.12 -12.58 -1.44
N ARG A 144 6.21 -13.06 -2.06
CA ARG A 144 7.33 -12.21 -2.48
C ARG A 144 6.89 -11.19 -3.52
N LEU A 145 5.99 -11.58 -4.42
CA LEU A 145 5.44 -10.68 -5.44
C LEU A 145 4.51 -9.64 -4.81
N LEU A 146 3.67 -10.05 -3.86
CA LEU A 146 2.79 -9.12 -3.13
C LEU A 146 3.59 -8.11 -2.31
N LYS A 147 4.66 -8.56 -1.62
CA LYS A 147 5.55 -7.69 -0.86
C LYS A 147 6.30 -6.72 -1.78
N GLU A 148 6.81 -7.19 -2.91
CA GLU A 148 7.43 -6.31 -3.92
C GLU A 148 6.43 -5.30 -4.48
N SER A 149 5.16 -5.66 -4.61
CA SER A 149 4.13 -4.73 -5.08
C SER A 149 3.90 -3.57 -4.12
N ILE A 150 4.04 -3.78 -2.81
CA ILE A 150 3.92 -2.69 -1.82
C ILE A 150 5.09 -1.69 -1.95
N LYS A 151 6.26 -2.18 -2.34
CA LYS A 151 7.45 -1.38 -2.58
C LYS A 151 7.37 -0.59 -3.89
N GLN A 152 6.92 -1.23 -4.97
CA GLN A 152 6.96 -0.65 -6.31
C GLN A 152 5.68 0.11 -6.70
N SER A 153 4.53 -0.28 -6.15
CA SER A 153 3.25 0.24 -6.61
C SER A 153 2.87 1.52 -5.87
N PRO A 154 2.60 2.63 -6.58
CA PRO A 154 2.08 3.85 -5.97
C PRO A 154 0.70 3.65 -5.34
N VAL A 155 -0.07 2.63 -5.75
CA VAL A 155 -1.50 2.55 -5.42
C VAL A 155 -1.91 1.27 -4.69
N ASP A 156 -0.95 0.59 -4.06
CA ASP A 156 -1.24 -0.63 -3.30
C ASP A 156 -2.28 -0.36 -2.18
N PRO A 157 -3.35 -1.17 -2.07
CA PRO A 157 -4.41 -0.91 -1.11
C PRO A 157 -4.03 -1.26 0.33
N ILE A 158 -2.97 -2.04 0.55
CA ILE A 158 -2.55 -2.56 1.86
C ILE A 158 -1.62 -1.59 2.57
N ALA A 159 -0.55 -1.18 1.88
CA ALA A 159 0.54 -0.38 2.43
C ALA A 159 1.23 0.44 1.31
N GLY A 160 2.34 1.10 1.63
CA GLY A 160 3.18 1.72 0.59
C GLY A 160 2.80 3.14 0.21
N ASN A 161 1.58 3.59 0.51
CA ASN A 161 1.15 4.95 0.13
C ASN A 161 0.14 5.58 1.12
N PRO A 162 -0.10 6.91 1.04
CA PRO A 162 -1.02 7.61 1.93
C PRO A 162 -2.50 7.21 1.85
N ALA A 163 -2.94 6.56 0.77
CA ALA A 163 -4.32 6.11 0.60
C ALA A 163 -4.55 4.66 1.11
N SER A 164 -3.47 3.93 1.38
CA SER A 164 -3.48 2.54 1.84
C SER A 164 -4.15 2.33 3.20
N MET A 165 -4.51 1.08 3.49
CA MET A 165 -5.02 0.68 4.81
C MET A 165 -4.05 1.02 5.94
N GLN A 166 -2.75 0.74 5.78
CA GLN A 166 -1.75 1.03 6.80
C GLN A 166 -1.75 2.52 7.19
N SER A 167 -1.71 3.41 6.20
CA SER A 167 -1.75 4.86 6.42
C SER A 167 -3.05 5.33 7.09
N LYS A 168 -4.18 4.73 6.73
CA LYS A 168 -5.46 5.00 7.41
C LYS A 168 -5.45 4.56 8.88
N MET A 169 -4.85 3.40 9.18
CA MET A 169 -4.68 2.94 10.56
C MET A 169 -3.74 3.86 11.37
N VAL A 170 -2.70 4.40 10.75
CA VAL A 170 -1.82 5.44 11.31
C VAL A 170 -2.62 6.69 11.66
N ASP A 171 -3.38 7.23 10.71
CA ASP A 171 -4.20 8.42 10.90
C ASP A 171 -5.21 8.25 12.03
N ASP A 172 -5.90 7.12 12.09
CA ASP A 172 -6.90 6.86 13.13
C ASP A 172 -6.29 6.65 14.52
N ALA A 173 -5.09 6.04 14.59
CA ALA A 173 -4.30 5.93 15.81
C ALA A 173 -3.89 7.32 16.34
N PHE A 174 -3.33 8.15 15.47
CA PHE A 174 -2.87 9.48 15.80
C PHE A 174 -4.01 10.39 16.25
N ASN A 175 -5.09 10.43 15.48
CA ASN A 175 -6.24 11.31 15.70
C ASN A 175 -6.99 10.98 17.00
N ALA A 176 -6.99 9.72 17.43
CA ALA A 176 -7.59 9.34 18.71
C ALA A 176 -6.71 9.69 19.91
N GLY A 177 -5.38 9.57 19.76
CA GLY A 177 -4.45 9.90 20.84
C GLY A 177 -4.29 11.40 21.07
N THR A 178 -4.30 12.15 19.98
CA THR A 178 -4.33 13.62 20.01
C THR A 178 -5.75 14.13 20.19
N GLN A 179 -5.92 15.43 20.47
CA GLN A 179 -7.17 16.05 20.04
C GLN A 179 -7.08 16.14 18.51
N GLY A 180 -7.46 15.08 17.79
CA GLY A 180 -7.45 15.07 16.32
C GLY A 180 -8.22 16.25 15.75
N ASP A 181 -8.22 16.40 14.41
CA ASP A 181 -8.87 17.52 13.69
C ASP A 181 -10.30 17.86 14.16
N PHE A 182 -10.99 16.90 14.78
CA PHE A 182 -12.39 16.97 15.19
C PHE A 182 -12.64 16.96 16.71
N GLY A 183 -11.63 17.12 17.55
CA GLY A 183 -11.82 17.50 18.97
C GLY A 183 -12.87 16.69 19.75
N VAL A 184 -12.71 15.36 19.86
CA VAL A 184 -13.61 14.47 20.61
C VAL A 184 -13.51 14.75 22.11
N THR A 185 -14.63 15.11 22.77
CA THR A 185 -14.71 15.16 24.26
C THR A 185 -16.03 14.61 24.81
N GLN A 186 -15.93 13.73 25.81
CA GLN A 186 -16.97 13.05 26.63
C GLN A 186 -17.84 12.00 25.91
N ASN A 187 -18.39 11.02 26.66
CA ASN A 187 -19.19 9.85 26.25
C ASN A 187 -20.04 10.06 24.98
N LYS A 188 -19.47 9.80 23.80
CA LYS A 188 -20.12 10.20 22.55
C LYS A 188 -19.84 9.23 21.41
N VAL A 189 -20.76 9.27 20.45
CA VAL A 189 -20.63 8.58 19.17
C VAL A 189 -20.09 9.58 18.16
N GLY A 190 -18.97 9.26 17.54
CA GLY A 190 -18.37 10.04 16.47
C GLY A 190 -18.61 9.37 15.12
N LEU A 191 -19.10 10.15 14.16
CA LEU A 191 -19.22 9.77 12.75
C LEU A 191 -18.39 10.77 11.93
N GLY A 192 -17.42 10.28 11.17
CA GLY A 192 -16.69 11.10 10.21
C GLY A 192 -16.94 10.65 8.78
N ALA A 193 -16.71 11.57 7.85
CA ALA A 193 -16.62 11.29 6.42
C ALA A 193 -15.36 11.98 5.87
N ARG A 194 -14.47 11.21 5.24
CA ARG A 194 -13.24 11.72 4.63
C ARG A 194 -13.26 11.44 3.14
N PHE A 195 -12.97 12.47 2.37
CA PHE A 195 -12.85 12.41 0.92
C PHE A 195 -11.44 12.86 0.57
N GLY A 196 -10.73 12.07 -0.23
CA GLY A 196 -9.38 12.40 -0.65
C GLY A 196 -9.20 12.15 -2.14
N ARG A 197 -8.51 13.06 -2.82
CA ARG A 197 -7.98 12.84 -4.16
C ARG A 197 -6.46 12.89 -4.07
N TYR A 198 -5.81 11.83 -4.54
CA TYR A 198 -4.37 11.66 -4.50
C TYR A 198 -3.85 11.54 -5.93
N ASN A 199 -2.71 12.14 -6.22
CA ASN A 199 -1.90 11.82 -7.39
C ASN A 199 -0.66 11.08 -6.88
N GLN A 200 -0.40 9.87 -7.37
CA GLN A 200 0.69 9.01 -6.90
C GLN A 200 1.27 8.27 -8.10
N GLY A 201 2.55 8.47 -8.41
CA GLY A 201 3.22 7.82 -9.55
C GLY A 201 2.48 8.02 -10.88
N GLY A 202 1.97 9.23 -11.13
CA GLY A 202 1.18 9.56 -12.34
C GLY A 202 -0.28 9.11 -12.33
N LYS A 203 -0.75 8.43 -11.27
CA LYS A 203 -2.11 7.90 -11.16
C LYS A 203 -2.98 8.72 -10.24
N SER A 204 -4.25 8.93 -10.62
CA SER A 204 -5.24 9.61 -9.76
C SER A 204 -6.04 8.59 -8.95
N ILE A 205 -5.95 8.67 -7.63
CA ILE A 205 -6.72 7.85 -6.68
C ILE A 205 -7.82 8.70 -6.06
N THR A 206 -9.04 8.17 -6.03
CA THR A 206 -10.11 8.76 -5.21
C THR A 206 -10.40 7.86 -4.02
N SER A 207 -10.34 8.40 -2.80
CA SER A 207 -10.60 7.67 -1.55
C SER A 207 -11.77 8.27 -0.79
N TYR A 208 -12.58 7.37 -0.23
CA TYR A 208 -13.70 7.65 0.66
C TYR A 208 -13.49 6.90 1.95
N SER A 209 -13.74 7.51 3.11
CA SER A 209 -13.64 6.83 4.39
C SER A 209 -14.72 7.28 5.36
N LEU A 210 -15.26 6.31 6.10
CA LEU A 210 -16.34 6.49 7.06
C LEU A 210 -15.88 6.01 8.45
N PRO A 211 -15.05 6.78 9.17
CA PRO A 211 -14.62 6.41 10.51
C PRO A 211 -15.77 6.55 11.51
N LEU A 212 -16.13 5.44 12.15
CA LEU A 212 -17.00 5.42 13.31
C LEU A 212 -16.16 5.35 14.58
N SER A 213 -16.59 6.04 15.65
CA SER A 213 -15.91 5.97 16.94
C SER A 213 -16.87 6.05 18.11
N PHE A 214 -16.50 5.41 19.21
CA PHE A 214 -17.20 5.44 20.48
C PHE A 214 -16.18 5.68 21.57
N SER A 215 -16.44 6.64 22.46
CA SER A 215 -15.56 6.86 23.61
C SER A 215 -16.32 6.86 24.94
N PHE A 216 -15.64 6.38 25.98
CA PHE A 216 -16.13 6.30 27.34
C PHE A 216 -15.13 6.96 28.27
N GLN A 217 -15.58 7.94 29.04
CA GLN A 217 -14.78 8.53 30.10
C GLN A 217 -14.75 7.58 31.30
N LEU A 218 -13.54 7.32 31.78
CA LEU A 218 -13.25 6.55 32.97
C LEU A 218 -12.86 7.51 34.10
N GLY A 219 -12.83 7.00 35.33
CA GLY A 219 -12.34 7.76 36.48
C GLY A 219 -10.90 8.26 36.28
N GLY A 220 -10.61 9.45 36.81
CA GLY A 220 -9.26 10.04 36.76
C GLY A 220 -8.89 10.70 35.43
N GLY A 221 -9.87 11.06 34.60
CA GLY A 221 -9.64 11.74 33.31
C GLY A 221 -9.12 10.83 32.20
N LYS A 222 -9.24 9.52 32.41
CA LYS A 222 -8.91 8.49 31.41
C LYS A 222 -10.06 8.34 30.43
N GLU A 223 -9.78 7.98 29.18
CA GLU A 223 -10.80 7.77 28.16
C GLU A 223 -10.51 6.50 27.35
N LEU A 224 -11.47 5.58 27.32
CA LEU A 224 -11.42 4.39 26.49
C LEU A 224 -12.11 4.69 25.16
N MET A 225 -11.48 4.30 24.06
CA MET A 225 -11.97 4.56 22.70
C MET A 225 -12.07 3.27 21.91
N PHE A 226 -13.10 3.19 21.08
CA PHE A 226 -13.31 2.16 20.07
C PHE A 226 -13.51 2.86 18.72
N ARG A 227 -12.94 2.28 17.66
CA ARG A 227 -12.91 2.85 16.32
C ARG A 227 -13.22 1.77 15.32
N PHE A 228 -14.01 2.09 14.31
CA PHE A 228 -14.36 1.20 13.21
C PHE A 228 -14.21 1.97 11.89
N PRO A 229 -12.98 2.11 11.38
CA PRO A 229 -12.77 2.73 10.08
C PRO A 229 -13.17 1.80 8.94
N MET A 230 -13.88 2.36 7.98
CA MET A 230 -14.19 1.71 6.70
C MET A 230 -13.72 2.64 5.60
N SER A 231 -13.15 2.08 4.54
CA SER A 231 -12.69 2.87 3.40
C SER A 231 -12.90 2.17 2.07
N TYR A 232 -13.05 2.99 1.04
CA TYR A 232 -13.14 2.61 -0.35
C TYR A 232 -12.15 3.48 -1.12
N MET A 233 -11.37 2.89 -2.01
CA MET A 233 -10.55 3.65 -2.96
C MET A 233 -10.72 3.10 -4.37
N GLU A 234 -10.56 4.01 -5.33
CA GLU A 234 -10.67 3.74 -6.76
C GLU A 234 -9.49 4.36 -7.48
N VAL A 235 -8.82 3.56 -8.31
CA VAL A 235 -7.70 3.98 -9.17
C VAL A 235 -7.92 3.40 -10.56
N GLU A 236 -8.03 4.27 -11.57
CA GLU A 236 -8.21 3.86 -12.97
C GLU A 236 -9.38 2.87 -13.20
N GLU A 237 -10.41 2.79 -12.37
CA GLU A 237 -11.52 1.78 -12.35
C GLU A 237 -11.29 0.56 -11.43
N ALA A 238 -10.06 0.32 -10.99
CA ALA A 238 -9.73 -0.71 -10.01
C ALA A 238 -10.22 -0.27 -8.62
N LYS A 239 -10.90 -1.17 -7.91
CA LYS A 239 -11.55 -0.88 -6.62
C LYS A 239 -10.89 -1.65 -5.50
N ALA A 240 -10.63 -0.96 -4.40
CA ALA A 240 -10.18 -1.58 -3.16
C ALA A 240 -11.00 -1.14 -1.95
N TYR A 241 -11.15 -2.05 -1.01
CA TYR A 241 -11.92 -1.85 0.21
C TYR A 241 -11.05 -2.15 1.41
N SER A 242 -11.24 -1.39 2.49
CA SER A 242 -10.68 -1.75 3.79
C SER A 242 -11.69 -1.54 4.91
N VAL A 243 -11.60 -2.39 5.92
CA VAL A 243 -12.36 -2.28 7.16
C VAL A 243 -11.43 -2.56 8.33
N GLY A 244 -11.66 -1.90 9.45
CA GLY A 244 -10.84 -2.10 10.63
C GLY A 244 -11.60 -1.91 11.92
N PHE A 245 -10.92 -2.32 12.99
CA PHE A 245 -11.31 -2.09 14.35
C PHE A 245 -10.09 -1.61 15.13
N GLY A 246 -10.26 -0.63 16.02
CA GLY A 246 -9.19 -0.21 16.90
C GLY A 246 -9.70 0.21 18.26
N THR A 247 -8.89 -0.02 19.28
CA THR A 247 -9.12 0.46 20.63
C THR A 247 -7.94 1.30 21.11
N GLY A 248 -8.20 2.23 22.02
CA GLY A 248 -7.16 3.04 22.65
C GLY A 248 -7.58 3.50 24.03
N LEU A 249 -6.60 3.63 24.94
CA LEU A 249 -6.83 4.13 26.29
C LEU A 249 -6.01 5.39 26.50
N LYS A 250 -6.67 6.55 26.47
CA LYS A 250 -6.04 7.83 26.79
C LYS A 250 -5.89 7.97 28.29
N VAL A 251 -4.67 8.21 28.75
CA VAL A 251 -4.30 8.36 30.15
C VAL A 251 -3.63 9.73 30.35
N PRO A 252 -4.19 10.61 31.20
CA PRO A 252 -3.52 11.86 31.54
C PRO A 252 -2.33 11.56 32.46
N VAL A 253 -1.13 11.90 32.00
CA VAL A 253 0.09 11.81 32.82
C VAL A 253 0.26 13.07 33.66
N VAL A 254 0.02 14.23 33.04
CA VAL A 254 -0.10 15.52 33.72
C VAL A 254 -1.45 16.10 33.37
N LYS A 255 -2.29 16.28 34.38
CA LYS A 255 -3.66 16.78 34.22
C LYS A 255 -3.68 18.04 33.35
N ASP A 256 -4.55 18.03 32.33
CA ASP A 256 -4.78 19.11 31.36
C ASP A 256 -3.56 19.57 30.53
N LYS A 257 -2.43 18.85 30.59
CA LYS A 257 -1.20 19.21 29.87
C LYS A 257 -0.60 18.09 29.05
N TRP A 258 -0.59 16.87 29.56
CA TRP A 258 0.06 15.75 28.89
C TRP A 258 -0.74 14.47 29.07
N SER A 259 -0.97 13.79 27.95
CA SER A 259 -1.59 12.47 27.94
C SER A 259 -0.84 11.50 27.04
N LEU A 260 -0.90 10.23 27.41
CA LEU A 260 -0.43 9.10 26.63
C LEU A 260 -1.60 8.23 26.21
N THR A 261 -1.59 7.73 24.99
CA THR A 261 -2.63 6.88 24.44
C THR A 261 -2.00 5.66 23.80
N PRO A 262 -1.81 4.56 24.54
CA PRO A 262 -1.62 3.26 23.93
C PRO A 262 -2.85 2.87 23.11
N ALA A 263 -2.63 2.25 21.95
CA ALA A 263 -3.68 1.76 21.07
C ALA A 263 -3.31 0.41 20.45
N LEU A 264 -4.35 -0.33 20.09
CA LEU A 264 -4.28 -1.58 19.33
C LEU A 264 -5.32 -1.48 18.20
N SER A 265 -4.93 -1.85 16.99
CA SER A 265 -5.84 -1.87 15.84
C SER A 265 -5.63 -3.12 15.00
N TYR A 266 -6.68 -3.54 14.33
CA TYR A 266 -6.70 -4.64 13.38
C TYR A 266 -7.46 -4.17 12.13
N GLY A 267 -6.92 -4.45 10.95
CA GLY A 267 -7.49 -4.04 9.67
C GLY A 267 -7.44 -5.18 8.66
N ILE A 268 -8.40 -5.21 7.75
CA ILE A 268 -8.41 -6.07 6.58
C ILE A 268 -8.62 -5.18 5.37
N ALA A 269 -7.85 -5.41 4.31
CA ALA A 269 -8.00 -4.75 3.03
C ALA A 269 -7.88 -5.74 1.89
N GLY A 270 -8.54 -5.45 0.78
CA GLY A 270 -8.42 -6.26 -0.42
C GLY A 270 -9.06 -5.62 -1.64
N SER A 271 -8.65 -6.15 -2.78
CA SER A 271 -9.07 -5.74 -4.12
C SER A 271 -8.88 -6.92 -5.05
N PRO A 272 -9.98 -7.51 -5.57
CA PRO A 272 -9.90 -8.45 -6.68
C PRO A 272 -9.23 -7.82 -7.90
N ASP A 273 -9.66 -6.61 -8.27
CA ASP A 273 -9.12 -5.86 -9.42
C ASP A 273 -7.59 -5.65 -9.32
N LEU A 274 -7.06 -5.37 -8.12
CA LEU A 274 -5.61 -5.18 -7.91
C LEU A 274 -4.88 -6.48 -7.50
N GLY A 275 -5.57 -7.63 -7.46
CA GLY A 275 -4.99 -8.91 -7.07
C GLY A 275 -4.33 -8.90 -5.68
N SER A 276 -4.92 -8.20 -4.71
CA SER A 276 -4.31 -7.96 -3.40
C SER A 276 -5.28 -8.21 -2.25
N ALA A 277 -4.79 -8.80 -1.16
CA ALA A 277 -5.53 -8.93 0.09
C ALA A 277 -4.55 -9.01 1.26
N ALA A 278 -4.90 -8.38 2.38
CA ALA A 278 -4.13 -8.52 3.61
C ALA A 278 -4.99 -8.29 4.85
N GLN A 279 -4.53 -8.86 5.96
CA GLN A 279 -4.92 -8.46 7.30
C GLN A 279 -3.70 -7.92 8.03
N MET A 280 -3.89 -6.89 8.85
CA MET A 280 -2.83 -6.17 9.53
C MET A 280 -3.21 -5.92 10.98
N LEU A 281 -2.27 -6.21 11.89
CA LEU A 281 -2.33 -5.84 13.29
C LEU A 281 -1.39 -4.65 13.53
N SER A 282 -1.81 -3.71 14.36
CA SER A 282 -0.94 -2.63 14.80
C SER A 282 -1.08 -2.31 16.28
N THR A 283 0.02 -1.87 16.87
CA THR A 283 0.04 -1.26 18.19
C THR A 283 0.74 0.09 18.12
N SER A 284 0.29 1.06 18.89
CA SER A 284 0.93 2.38 18.91
C SER A 284 0.85 3.03 20.28
N LEU A 285 1.71 4.03 20.46
CA LEU A 285 1.70 4.91 21.62
C LEU A 285 1.76 6.36 21.13
N THR A 286 0.72 7.11 21.44
CA THR A 286 0.62 8.54 21.10
C THR A 286 0.78 9.41 22.34
N SER A 287 1.67 10.38 22.29
CA SER A 287 1.85 11.43 23.28
C SER A 287 1.25 12.75 22.78
N ASP A 288 0.34 13.34 23.55
CA ASP A 288 -0.30 14.63 23.27
C ASP A 288 0.06 15.63 24.38
N VAL A 289 0.77 16.70 24.03
CA VAL A 289 1.29 17.72 24.95
C VAL A 289 0.73 19.09 24.59
N VAL A 290 0.15 19.77 25.57
CA VAL A 290 -0.22 21.19 25.48
C VAL A 290 1.00 22.04 25.85
N LEU A 291 1.65 22.62 24.84
CA LEU A 291 2.83 23.45 25.01
C LEU A 291 2.47 24.84 25.55
N ILE A 292 1.44 25.46 24.97
CA ILE A 292 0.96 26.78 25.36
C ILE A 292 -0.56 26.73 25.53
N LYS A 293 -1.04 27.25 26.66
CA LYS A 293 -2.47 27.39 26.95
C LYS A 293 -2.77 28.84 27.29
N HIS A 294 -3.28 29.58 26.31
CA HIS A 294 -3.68 30.99 26.46
C HIS A 294 -5.19 31.12 26.18
N PRO A 295 -5.90 32.12 26.74
CA PRO A 295 -7.32 32.33 26.43
C PRO A 295 -7.62 32.56 24.94
N MET A 296 -6.68 33.16 24.21
CA MET A 296 -6.82 33.48 22.78
C MET A 296 -6.28 32.42 21.82
N PHE A 297 -5.46 31.49 22.29
CA PHE A 297 -4.93 30.40 21.47
C PHE A 297 -4.33 29.30 22.33
N SER A 298 -4.20 28.10 21.76
CA SER A 298 -3.42 27.03 22.36
C SER A 298 -2.53 26.38 21.32
N VAL A 299 -1.38 25.90 21.78
CA VAL A 299 -0.40 25.19 20.97
C VAL A 299 -0.24 23.79 21.53
N ARG A 300 -0.32 22.80 20.65
CA ARG A 300 -0.19 21.39 20.97
C ARG A 300 0.85 20.71 20.09
N MET A 301 1.49 19.70 20.65
CA MET A 301 2.37 18.79 19.93
C MET A 301 1.92 17.36 20.19
N GLY A 302 1.73 16.61 19.11
CA GLY A 302 1.41 15.18 19.12
C GLY A 302 2.58 14.40 18.55
N ASN A 303 3.05 13.36 19.24
CA ASN A 303 4.08 12.46 18.72
C ASN A 303 3.59 11.03 18.90
N MET A 304 3.74 10.20 17.88
CA MET A 304 3.33 8.81 17.90
C MET A 304 4.44 7.92 17.37
N VAL A 305 4.59 6.77 18.01
CA VAL A 305 5.28 5.60 17.47
C VAL A 305 4.27 4.48 17.32
N GLY A 306 4.32 3.75 16.22
CA GLY A 306 3.50 2.58 15.98
C GLY A 306 4.28 1.44 15.34
N TYR A 307 3.82 0.22 15.58
CA TYR A 307 4.33 -1.01 14.98
C TYR A 307 3.17 -1.67 14.24
N TYR A 308 3.40 -2.03 12.98
CA TYR A 308 2.41 -2.57 12.04
C TYR A 308 2.96 -3.87 11.47
N LYS A 309 2.14 -4.91 11.47
CA LYS A 309 2.52 -6.22 10.95
C LYS A 309 1.36 -6.87 10.22
N THR A 310 1.59 -7.37 9.01
CA THR A 310 0.63 -8.24 8.34
C THR A 310 0.61 -9.62 9.00
N LEU A 311 -0.55 -10.27 9.00
CA LEU A 311 -0.72 -11.60 9.55
C LEU A 311 -1.02 -12.59 8.42
N PRO A 312 -0.40 -13.79 8.41
CA PRO A 312 -0.72 -14.82 7.43
C PRO A 312 -2.19 -15.26 7.55
N PHE A 313 -2.81 -15.56 6.42
CA PHE A 313 -4.16 -16.12 6.37
C PHE A 313 -4.35 -16.97 5.12
N LYS A 314 -5.40 -17.81 5.16
CA LYS A 314 -5.81 -18.61 4.02
C LYS A 314 -7.18 -18.16 3.52
N ILE A 315 -7.33 -17.91 2.22
CA ILE A 315 -8.63 -17.68 1.57
C ILE A 315 -8.79 -18.67 0.43
N LYS A 316 -9.76 -19.58 0.55
CA LYS A 316 -9.94 -20.68 -0.39
C LYS A 316 -8.62 -21.45 -0.54
N ASP A 317 -8.05 -21.44 -1.73
CA ASP A 317 -6.81 -22.15 -2.08
C ASP A 317 -5.58 -21.23 -2.05
N TYR A 318 -5.72 -19.98 -1.59
CA TYR A 318 -4.64 -19.01 -1.49
C TYR A 318 -4.09 -18.97 -0.06
N ASP A 319 -2.78 -19.15 0.06
CA ASP A 319 -2.00 -18.87 1.26
C ASP A 319 -1.40 -17.48 1.09
N VAL A 320 -1.89 -16.51 1.88
CA VAL A 320 -1.50 -15.11 1.78
C VAL A 320 -0.70 -14.73 3.02
N ASP A 321 0.60 -14.55 2.86
CA ASP A 321 1.51 -14.05 3.88
C ASP A 321 2.47 -13.00 3.31
N ILE A 322 2.08 -11.72 3.34
CA ILE A 322 2.92 -10.64 2.80
C ILE A 322 4.21 -10.47 3.64
N ASP A 323 4.23 -10.93 4.90
CA ASP A 323 5.30 -10.69 5.88
C ASP A 323 5.81 -9.23 5.90
N LEU A 324 4.89 -8.26 5.89
CA LEU A 324 5.18 -6.85 6.03
C LEU A 324 5.27 -6.46 7.51
N THR A 325 6.37 -5.83 7.90
CA THR A 325 6.64 -5.31 9.24
C THR A 325 7.21 -3.90 9.16
N ASN A 326 6.51 -2.94 9.77
CA ASN A 326 6.90 -1.54 9.75
C ASN A 326 6.72 -0.85 11.09
N ILE A 327 7.71 -0.05 11.47
CA ILE A 327 7.61 0.96 12.52
C ILE A 327 7.27 2.28 11.86
N MET A 328 6.34 3.02 12.45
CA MET A 328 5.97 4.35 11.98
C MET A 328 6.17 5.37 13.08
N LEU A 329 6.68 6.53 12.70
CA LEU A 329 6.73 7.74 13.52
C LEU A 329 5.82 8.79 12.89
N ARG A 330 4.99 9.42 13.71
CA ARG A 330 4.16 10.54 13.27
C ARG A 330 4.22 11.67 14.28
N ASN A 331 4.68 12.84 13.84
CA ASN A 331 4.84 14.01 14.66
C ASN A 331 3.98 15.13 14.11
N GLY A 332 3.30 15.86 14.98
CA GLY A 332 2.35 16.89 14.59
C GLY A 332 2.38 18.08 15.52
N PHE A 333 2.15 19.24 14.94
CA PHE A 333 1.98 20.49 15.66
C PHE A 333 0.65 21.12 15.29
N MET A 334 -0.07 21.64 16.28
CA MET A 334 -1.36 22.27 16.07
C MET A 334 -1.47 23.60 16.82
N LEU A 335 -1.89 24.63 16.10
CA LEU A 335 -2.33 25.90 16.66
C LEU A 335 -3.86 25.92 16.65
N SER A 336 -4.49 26.19 17.79
CA SER A 336 -5.93 26.29 17.92
C SER A 336 -6.33 27.67 18.45
N VAL A 337 -7.21 28.36 17.73
CA VAL A 337 -7.71 29.70 18.04
C VAL A 337 -9.23 29.65 18.21
N PRO A 338 -9.78 30.00 19.39
CA PRO A 338 -11.21 30.18 19.55
C PRO A 338 -11.67 31.44 18.78
N ILE A 339 -12.51 31.27 17.77
CA ILE A 339 -12.94 32.35 16.87
C ILE A 339 -14.35 32.88 17.16
N GLY A 340 -15.06 32.30 18.12
CA GLY A 340 -16.35 32.80 18.59
C GLY A 340 -17.35 31.68 18.88
N THR A 341 -18.63 32.02 18.82
CA THR A 341 -19.75 31.10 19.04
C THR A 341 -20.61 31.04 17.79
N VAL A 342 -20.88 29.85 17.27
CA VAL A 342 -21.77 29.64 16.10
C VAL A 342 -22.88 28.69 16.54
N ILE A 343 -24.13 29.14 16.55
CA ILE A 343 -25.32 28.34 16.93
C ILE A 343 -25.20 27.75 18.36
N GLY A 344 -24.53 28.46 19.29
CA GLY A 344 -24.41 28.08 20.70
C GLY A 344 -23.04 27.53 21.15
N PRO A 345 -22.40 26.55 20.48
CA PRO A 345 -21.07 26.09 20.88
C PRO A 345 -19.95 27.01 20.38
N LYS A 346 -18.83 27.01 21.13
CA LYS A 346 -17.60 27.72 20.74
C LYS A 346 -16.94 27.03 19.55
N LEU A 347 -16.73 27.81 18.49
CA LEU A 347 -16.02 27.42 17.28
C LEU A 347 -14.52 27.67 17.47
N ASN A 348 -13.71 26.67 17.14
CA ASN A 348 -12.25 26.80 17.09
C ASN A 348 -11.80 26.65 15.65
N PHE A 349 -10.89 27.52 15.24
CA PHE A 349 -10.09 27.37 14.05
C PHE A 349 -8.78 26.70 14.44
N ASN A 350 -8.39 25.64 13.73
CA ASN A 350 -7.13 24.95 13.96
C ASN A 350 -6.32 24.97 12.67
N THR A 351 -5.01 25.15 12.80
CA THR A 351 -4.05 24.87 11.75
C THR A 351 -3.06 23.84 12.25
N PHE A 352 -2.61 22.97 11.36
CA PHE A 352 -1.72 21.89 11.73
C PHE A 352 -0.72 21.56 10.63
N ILE A 353 0.38 20.95 11.07
CA ILE A 353 1.36 20.29 10.23
C ILE A 353 1.68 18.93 10.85
N THR A 354 1.81 17.89 10.03
CA THR A 354 2.24 16.56 10.46
C THR A 354 3.29 15.98 9.52
N ASP A 355 4.29 15.33 10.10
CA ASP A 355 5.32 14.53 9.41
C ASP A 355 5.11 13.06 9.78
N THR A 356 5.06 12.18 8.78
CA THR A 356 4.92 10.73 8.96
C THR A 356 6.06 10.01 8.26
N ARG A 357 6.67 9.06 8.95
CA ARG A 357 7.80 8.26 8.46
C ARG A 357 7.60 6.80 8.78
N PHE A 358 7.93 5.94 7.83
CA PHE A 358 7.95 4.48 7.99
C PHE A 358 9.40 3.97 7.98
N PHE A 359 9.62 2.89 8.70
CA PHE A 359 10.90 2.20 8.82
C PHE A 359 10.62 0.70 8.89
N GLY A 360 11.48 -0.13 8.30
CA GLY A 360 11.29 -1.57 8.30
C GLY A 360 11.40 -2.11 6.88
N ASP A 361 10.32 -2.73 6.41
CA ASP A 361 10.22 -3.15 5.03
C ASP A 361 10.02 -1.96 4.09
N ASP A 362 10.63 -2.06 2.91
CA ASP A 362 10.56 -1.02 1.87
C ASP A 362 9.11 -0.74 1.45
N LEU A 363 8.78 0.54 1.32
CA LEU A 363 7.48 1.06 0.89
C LEU A 363 7.68 2.00 -0.30
N TYR A 364 6.66 2.11 -1.17
CA TYR A 364 6.70 3.10 -2.26
C TYR A 364 6.89 4.54 -1.74
N THR A 365 6.14 4.92 -0.69
CA THR A 365 6.29 6.20 0.01
C THR A 365 6.64 5.96 1.48
N GLU A 366 7.90 6.18 1.83
CA GLU A 366 8.38 6.01 3.22
C GLU A 366 8.17 7.25 4.10
N GLN A 367 7.95 8.42 3.50
CA GLN A 367 7.70 9.66 4.23
C GLN A 367 6.67 10.52 3.50
N TYR A 368 5.78 11.14 4.27
CA TYR A 368 4.92 12.19 3.76
C TYR A 368 4.64 13.27 4.82
N ASN A 369 4.31 14.46 4.34
CA ASN A 369 3.98 15.62 5.15
C ASN A 369 2.56 16.08 4.83
N GLU A 370 1.89 16.63 5.83
CA GLU A 370 0.56 17.19 5.67
C GLU A 370 0.49 18.55 6.31
N VAL A 371 -0.18 19.48 5.64
CA VAL A 371 -0.55 20.78 6.17
C VAL A 371 -2.04 20.97 6.01
N GLY A 372 -2.70 21.52 7.02
CA GLY A 372 -4.14 21.67 6.94
C GLY A 372 -4.70 22.66 7.94
N PHE A 373 -6.00 22.86 7.80
CA PHE A 373 -6.79 23.64 8.73
C PHE A 373 -8.16 22.99 8.94
N SER A 374 -8.75 23.28 10.09
CA SER A 374 -10.07 22.78 10.45
C SER A 374 -10.86 23.76 11.29
N PHE A 375 -12.18 23.61 11.24
CA PHE A 375 -13.13 24.31 12.08
C PHE A 375 -13.90 23.26 12.87
N ASN A 376 -13.94 23.37 14.20
CA ASN A 376 -14.69 22.42 15.04
C ASN A 376 -15.35 23.08 16.25
N THR A 377 -16.36 22.41 16.78
CA THR A 377 -17.14 22.85 17.95
C THR A 377 -16.99 21.88 19.12
N LYS A 378 -16.89 22.38 20.36
CA LYS A 378 -16.56 21.54 21.54
C LYS A 378 -17.71 20.69 22.11
N LYS A 379 -18.98 20.99 21.83
CA LYS A 379 -20.16 20.29 22.41
C LYS A 379 -21.11 19.86 21.30
N GLY A 380 -21.43 18.55 21.22
CA GLY A 380 -22.31 17.95 20.20
C GLY A 380 -21.87 18.26 18.77
N GLY A 381 -20.55 18.31 18.56
CA GLY A 381 -19.97 19.24 17.60
C GLY A 381 -19.81 18.68 16.19
N PHE A 382 -20.10 19.55 15.22
CA PHE A 382 -19.63 19.42 13.85
C PHE A 382 -18.18 19.91 13.74
N GLY A 383 -17.43 19.32 12.81
CA GLY A 383 -16.25 19.94 12.26
C GLY A 383 -16.05 19.64 10.78
N ILE A 384 -15.30 20.53 10.14
CA ILE A 384 -14.85 20.42 8.75
C ILE A 384 -13.36 20.73 8.70
N GLY A 385 -12.61 19.99 7.90
CA GLY A 385 -11.17 20.18 7.71
C GLY A 385 -10.75 19.99 6.27
N MET A 386 -9.68 20.67 5.90
CA MET A 386 -8.99 20.53 4.63
C MET A 386 -7.52 20.24 4.88
N THR A 387 -6.97 19.31 4.14
CA THR A 387 -5.58 18.88 4.26
C THR A 387 -4.96 18.79 2.88
N TYR A 388 -3.77 19.35 2.73
CA TYR A 388 -2.89 19.09 1.62
C TYR A 388 -1.75 18.19 2.09
N LEU A 389 -1.51 17.11 1.35
CA LEU A 389 -0.45 16.15 1.58
C LEU A 389 0.55 16.25 0.45
N TYR A 390 1.84 16.15 0.77
CA TYR A 390 2.91 16.04 -0.20
C TYR A 390 3.98 15.06 0.30
N ALA A 391 4.61 14.36 -0.62
CA ALA A 391 5.66 13.38 -0.39
C ALA A 391 6.62 13.35 -1.59
N ASP A 392 7.65 12.50 -1.48
CA ASP A 392 8.51 12.17 -2.61
C ASP A 392 7.75 11.30 -3.64
N GLU A 393 8.40 10.91 -4.76
CA GLU A 393 7.81 10.04 -5.79
C GLU A 393 6.52 10.59 -6.43
N ASP A 394 6.50 11.89 -6.75
CA ASP A 394 5.37 12.60 -7.37
C ASP A 394 4.02 12.33 -6.66
N THR A 395 4.08 12.28 -5.32
CA THR A 395 2.91 11.98 -4.48
C THR A 395 2.37 13.23 -3.81
N ASP A 396 1.12 13.58 -4.13
CA ASP A 396 0.38 14.67 -3.49
C ASP A 396 -1.09 14.31 -3.28
N ALA A 397 -1.76 15.00 -2.35
CA ALA A 397 -3.18 14.81 -2.16
C ALA A 397 -3.90 16.03 -1.60
N PHE A 398 -5.18 16.15 -1.96
CA PHE A 398 -6.12 17.05 -1.30
C PHE A 398 -7.21 16.23 -0.60
N LYS A 399 -7.41 16.51 0.69
CA LYS A 399 -8.40 15.83 1.53
C LYS A 399 -9.39 16.82 2.13
N VAL A 400 -10.66 16.43 2.14
CA VAL A 400 -11.75 17.11 2.84
C VAL A 400 -12.33 16.16 3.87
N ASN A 401 -12.44 16.64 5.10
CA ASN A 401 -12.84 15.83 6.24
C ASN A 401 -14.04 16.48 6.92
N PHE A 402 -15.05 15.68 7.24
CA PHE A 402 -16.22 16.07 8.02
C PHE A 402 -16.31 15.20 9.26
N GLY A 403 -16.72 15.78 10.38
CA GLY A 403 -16.91 15.06 11.63
C GLY A 403 -18.17 15.54 12.34
N PHE A 404 -18.93 14.61 12.88
CA PHE A 404 -20.09 14.85 13.74
C PHE A 404 -19.93 14.05 15.02
N GLN A 405 -20.35 14.65 16.13
CA GLN A 405 -20.30 14.03 17.45
C GLN A 405 -21.66 14.15 18.14
N PHE A 406 -22.22 13.02 18.58
CA PHE A 406 -23.51 12.93 19.28
C PHE A 406 -23.31 12.78 20.78
#